data_AF-A0A023D9N2-F1
#
_entry.id   AF-A0A023D9N2-F1
#
_cell.length_a   1.000
_cell.length_b   1.000
_cell.length_c   1.000
_cell.angle_alpha   90.00
_cell.angle_beta   90.00
_cell.angle_gamma   90.00
#
_symmetry.space_group_name_H-M   'P 1'
#
loop_
_entity.id
_entity.type
_entity.pdbx_description
1 polymer ?
#
loop_
_entity_poly.entity_id
_entity_poly.type
_entity_poly.pdbx_seq_one_letter_code
_entity_poly.pdbx_strand_id
1 'polypeptide(L)' 'MGTVIIFALVALLALYGIVRTLREKNILGFLFGLGAFAVFGWFTVMTILHHGFPTGTH' A
#
# COMPACT_ATOMS: atom_id res chain seq x y z
N MET A 1 -8.00 -4.90 -14.97
CA MET A 1 -7.35 -5.53 -13.80
C MET A 1 -5.89 -5.10 -13.60
N GLY A 2 -5.53 -3.81 -13.73
CA GLY A 2 -4.15 -3.33 -13.51
C GLY A 2 -3.95 -2.55 -12.20
N THR A 3 -5.02 -1.97 -11.67
CA THR A 3 -4.99 -1.10 -10.48
C THR A 3 -4.61 -1.85 -9.22
N VAL A 4 -4.98 -3.13 -9.09
CA VAL A 4 -4.64 -3.97 -7.93
C VAL A 4 -3.13 -4.19 -7.80
N ILE A 5 -2.46 -4.42 -8.93
CA ILE A 5 -1.01 -4.64 -9.00
C ILE A 5 -0.28 -3.35 -8.62
N ILE A 6 -0.74 -2.22 -9.15
CA ILE A 6 -0.16 -0.91 -8.85
C ILE A 6 -0.31 -0.60 -7.36
N PHE A 7 -1.50 -0.77 -6.78
CA PHE A 7 -1.71 -0.53 -5.36
C PHE A 7 -0.86 -1.46 -4.48
N ALA A 8 -0.74 -2.75 -4.84
CA ALA A 8 0.11 -3.69 -4.11
C ALA A 8 1.59 -3.31 -4.14
N LEU A 9 2.11 -2.90 -5.31
CA LEU A 9 3.49 -2.42 -5.44
C LEU A 9 3.72 -1.12 -4.64
N VAL A 10 2.77 -0.19 -4.67
CA VAL A 10 2.84 1.05 -3.89
C VAL A 10 2.79 0.76 -2.39
N ALA A 11 1.96 -0.19 -1.94
CA ALA A 11 1.90 -0.60 -0.53
C ALA A 11 3.25 -1.18 -0.04
N LEU A 12 3.89 -2.04 -0.85
CA LEU A 12 5.23 -2.56 -0.54
C LEU A 12 6.29 -1.46 -0.49
N LEU A 13 6.23 -0.51 -1.42
CA LEU A 13 7.15 0.63 -1.46
C LEU A 13 6.93 1.59 -0.28
N ALA A 14 5.67 1.80 0.13
CA ALA A 14 5.32 2.60 1.29
C ALA A 14 5.83 1.95 2.60
N LEU A 15 5.75 0.62 2.71
CA LEU A 15 6.34 -0.12 3.83
C LEU A 15 7.86 0.09 3.91
N TYR A 16 8.56 0.05 2.77
CA TYR A 16 9.99 0.35 2.71
C TYR A 16 10.29 1.81 3.11
N GLY A 17 9.46 2.77 2.69
CA GLY A 17 9.55 4.17 3.08
C GLY A 17 9.41 4.39 4.60
N ILE A 18 8.51 3.65 5.25
CA ILE A 18 8.32 3.65 6.72
C ILE A 18 9.57 3.14 7.42
N VAL A 19 10.13 2.01 6.97
CA VAL A 19 11.35 1.43 7.57
C VAL A 19 12.54 2.40 7.47
N ARG A 20 12.65 3.13 6.36
CA ARG A 20 13.70 4.14 6.18
C ARG A 20 13.50 5.37 7.10
N THR A 21 12.27 5.84 7.25
CA THR A 21 11.97 7.01 8.12
C THR A 21 12.15 6.71 9.61
N LEU A 22 11.94 5.45 10.03
CA LEU A 22 12.30 4.99 11.37
C LEU A 22 13.81 5.08 11.65
N ARG A 23 14.67 4.82 10.65
CA ARG A 23 16.13 4.97 10.78
C ARG A 23 16.58 6.42 10.92
N GLU A 24 15.92 7.36 10.25
CA GLU A 24 16.26 8.79 10.33
C GLU A 24 15.64 9.52 11.54
N LYS A 25 14.85 8.83 12.39
CA LYS A 25 14.06 9.44 13.48
C LYS A 25 13.17 10.61 13.00
N ASN A 26 12.78 10.61 11.72
CA ASN A 26 11.95 11.66 11.16
C ASN A 26 10.47 11.32 11.39
N ILE A 27 9.93 11.84 12.49
CA ILE A 27 8.56 11.61 12.95
C ILE A 27 7.52 12.07 11.90
N LEU A 28 7.79 13.17 11.20
CA LEU A 28 6.89 13.68 10.15
C LEU A 28 6.90 12.76 8.93
N GLY A 29 8.08 12.29 8.53
CA GLY A 29 8.21 11.33 7.43
C GLY A 29 7.56 9.98 7.74
N PHE A 30 7.64 9.53 8.99
CA PHE A 30 6.98 8.32 9.44
C PHE A 30 5.44 8.45 9.39
N LEU A 31 4.89 9.57 9.87
CA LEU A 31 3.44 9.85 9.80
C LEU A 31 2.92 9.88 8.36
N PHE A 32 3.64 10.54 7.46
CA PHE A 32 3.28 10.58 6.03
C PHE A 32 3.42 9.21 5.36
N GLY A 33 4.48 8.47 5.66
CA GLY A 33 4.68 7.11 5.17
C GLY A 33 3.61 6.14 5.66
N LEU A 34 3.22 6.25 6.93
CA LEU A 34 2.18 5.44 7.55
C LEU A 34 0.80 5.78 7.00
N GLY A 35 0.51 7.05 6.75
CA GLY A 35 -0.71 7.48 6.05
C GLY A 35 -0.79 6.92 4.62
N ALA A 36 0.30 7.01 3.85
CA ALA A 36 0.36 6.44 2.51
C ALA A 36 0.19 4.91 2.53
N PHE A 37 0.88 4.21 3.42
CA PHE A 37 0.73 2.76 3.57
C PHE A 37 -0.68 2.36 4.02
N ALA A 38 -1.28 3.10 4.95
CA ALA A 38 -2.64 2.82 5.41
C ALA A 38 -3.66 2.98 4.28
N VAL A 39 -3.60 4.07 3.50
CA VAL A 39 -4.53 4.29 2.38
C VAL A 39 -4.27 3.26 1.28
N PHE A 40 -3.05 3.14 0.76
CA PHE A 40 -2.76 2.24 -0.36
C PHE A 40 -2.86 0.77 0.03
N GLY A 41 -2.43 0.40 1.23
CA GLY A 41 -2.59 -0.95 1.78
C GLY A 41 -4.05 -1.31 2.00
N TRP A 42 -4.86 -0.41 2.54
CA TRP A 42 -6.31 -0.64 2.68
C TRP A 42 -7.00 -0.82 1.33
N PHE A 43 -6.65 -0.01 0.33
CA PHE A 43 -7.15 -0.19 -1.04
C PHE A 43 -6.72 -1.53 -1.63
N THR A 44 -5.46 -1.95 -1.46
CA THR A 44 -4.98 -3.28 -1.87
C THR A 44 -5.76 -4.39 -1.19
N VAL A 45 -5.95 -4.34 0.13
CA VAL A 45 -6.66 -5.36 0.92
C VAL A 45 -8.13 -5.45 0.51
N MET A 46 -8.82 -4.31 0.42
CA MET A 46 -10.21 -4.25 -0.06
C MET A 46 -10.35 -4.84 -1.46
N THR A 47 -9.39 -4.59 -2.34
CA THR A 47 -9.41 -5.09 -3.72
C THR A 47 -9.14 -6.59 -3.77
N ILE A 48 -8.20 -7.10 -2.98
CA ILE A 48 -7.94 -8.54 -2.86
C ILE A 48 -9.13 -9.28 -2.26
N LEU A 49 -9.80 -8.70 -1.25
CA LEU A 49 -10.92 -9.34 -0.55
C LEU A 49 -12.24 -9.30 -1.35
N HIS A 50 -12.59 -8.16 -1.95
CA HIS A 50 -13.88 -8.00 -2.65
C HIS A 50 -13.81 -8.34 -4.14
N HIS A 51 -12.66 -8.16 -4.78
CA HIS A 51 -12.48 -8.39 -6.22
C HIS A 51 -11.45 -9.48 -6.48
N GLY A 52 -11.31 -10.43 -5.55
CA GLY A 52 -10.31 -11.50 -5.55
C GLY A 52 -9.88 -11.86 -6.97
N PHE A 53 -8.58 -11.78 -7.23
CA PHE A 53 -8.00 -12.29 -8.46
C PHE A 53 -8.55 -13.72 -8.65
N PRO A 54 -9.52 -13.99 -9.55
CA PRO A 54 -9.85 -13.32 -10.81
C PRO A 54 -11.34 -12.90 -10.98
N THR A 55 -11.62 -11.65 -11.38
CA THR A 55 -12.84 -11.33 -12.15
C THR A 55 -12.53 -11.31 -13.65
N GLY A 56 -11.94 -12.40 -14.13
CA GLY A 56 -11.83 -12.73 -15.56
C GLY A 56 -13.12 -13.31 -16.14
N THR A 57 -14.28 -12.99 -15.58
CA THR A 57 -15.58 -13.44 -16.07
C THR A 57 -16.56 -12.29 -15.93
N HIS A 58 -16.55 -11.40 -16.91
CA HIS A 58 -17.67 -10.77 -17.62
C HIS A 58 -17.13 -9.57 -18.40
#